data_AF-A0A946MIK0-F1
#
_entry.id   AF-A0A946MIK0-F1
#
_cell.length_a   1.000
_cell.length_b   1.000
_cell.length_c   1.000
_cell.angle_alpha   90.00
_cell.angle_beta   90.00
_cell.angle_gamma   90.00
#
_symmetry.space_group_name_H-M   'P 1'
#
loop_
_entity.id
_entity.type
_entity.pdbx_description
1 polymer ?
#
loop_
_entity_poly.entity_id
_entity_poly.type
_entity_poly.pdbx_seq_one_letter_code
_entity_poly.pdbx_strand_id
1 'polypeptide(L)'
;KFEKMVSRFEKVVKLMSRTPEHSSDILKARSLSGPFLHITGDVILAWMLLWRAHVAQKQLDKATPKKRKAFYQGQMESARFFIENIGPITMGRMDSIMDSGDAVLKISTDAFGGR
;
A
#
# COMPACT_ATOMS: atom_id res chain seq x y z
N LYS A 1 -12.71 3.34 4.47
CA LYS A 1 -11.78 2.31 3.92
C LYS A 1 -10.33 2.76 4.00
N PHE A 2 -9.99 3.98 3.56
CA PHE A 2 -8.65 4.56 3.69
C PHE A 2 -8.09 4.50 5.13
N GLU A 3 -8.84 4.93 6.15
CA GLU A 3 -8.40 4.85 7.55
C GLU A 3 -8.04 3.43 8.01
N LYS A 4 -8.81 2.42 7.58
CA LYS A 4 -8.50 1.01 7.87
C LYS A 4 -7.17 0.60 7.24
N MET A 5 -6.91 1.06 6.02
CA MET A 5 -5.64 0.82 5.32
C MET A 5 -4.47 1.48 6.06
N VAL A 6 -4.62 2.72 6.54
CA VAL A 6 -3.59 3.41 7.35
C VAL A 6 -3.35 2.69 8.67
N SER A 7 -4.41 2.30 9.39
CA SER A 7 -4.28 1.56 10.65
C SER A 7 -3.57 0.21 10.47
N ARG A 8 -3.80 -0.49 9.36
CA ARG A 8 -3.04 -1.71 9.02
C ARG A 8 -1.59 -1.40 8.66
N PHE A 9 -1.35 -0.34 7.88
CA PHE A 9 -0.01 0.09 7.53
C PHE A 9 0.84 0.38 8.77
N GLU A 10 0.29 1.06 9.78
CA GLU A 10 0.98 1.30 11.05
C GLU A 10 1.43 0.01 11.75
N LYS A 11 0.62 -1.06 11.69
CA LYS A 11 0.98 -2.36 12.27
C LYS A 11 2.16 -2.98 11.52
N VAL A 12 2.14 -2.93 10.19
CA VAL A 12 3.24 -3.42 9.35
C VAL A 12 4.52 -2.63 9.62
N VAL A 13 4.45 -1.30 9.68
CA VAL A 13 5.61 -0.46 9.99
C VAL A 13 6.20 -0.81 11.36
N LYS A 14 5.36 -1.00 12.38
CA LYS A 14 5.80 -1.42 13.72
C LYS A 14 6.47 -2.78 13.73
N LEU A 15 5.98 -3.74 12.93
CA LEU A 15 6.60 -5.06 12.79
C LEU A 15 8.00 -4.91 12.16
N MET A 16 8.10 -4.18 11.06
CA MET A 16 9.36 -3.98 10.34
C MET A 16 10.38 -3.21 11.17
N SER A 17 9.97 -2.19 11.92
CA SER A 17 10.86 -1.35 12.73
C SER A 17 11.40 -2.03 13.99
N ARG A 18 10.73 -3.09 14.47
CA ARG A 18 11.13 -3.82 15.69
C ARG A 18 12.11 -4.94 15.43
N THR A 19 12.42 -5.24 14.17
CA THR A 19 13.33 -6.35 13.82
C THR A 19 14.77 -5.96 14.16
N PRO A 20 15.44 -6.64 15.11
CA PRO A 20 16.79 -6.28 15.55
C PRO A 20 17.83 -6.48 14.44
N GLU A 21 18.79 -5.56 14.32
CA GLU A 21 19.76 -5.55 13.21
C GLU A 21 20.65 -6.81 13.12
N HIS A 22 20.92 -7.46 14.25
CA HIS A 22 21.82 -8.62 14.35
C HIS A 22 21.08 -9.97 14.56
N SER A 23 19.78 -10.02 14.27
CA SER A 23 18.97 -11.24 14.40
C SER A 23 18.82 -11.99 13.07
N SER A 24 18.62 -13.31 13.10
CA SER A 24 18.22 -14.09 11.90
C SER A 24 16.92 -13.56 11.27
N ASP A 25 16.09 -12.87 12.06
CA ASP A 25 14.86 -12.24 11.63
C ASP A 25 15.09 -11.05 10.67
N ILE A 26 16.30 -10.45 10.62
CA ILE A 26 16.59 -9.38 9.67
C ILE A 26 16.53 -9.88 8.22
N LEU A 27 16.95 -11.12 7.95
CA LEU A 27 16.91 -11.68 6.59
C LEU A 27 15.47 -11.90 6.14
N LYS A 28 14.60 -12.32 7.07
CA LYS A 28 13.16 -12.40 6.84
C LYS A 28 12.58 -11.03 6.52
N ALA A 29 12.89 -10.01 7.33
CA ALA A 29 12.44 -8.64 7.05
C ALA A 29 12.95 -8.12 5.70
N ARG A 30 14.23 -8.37 5.35
CA ARG A 30 14.82 -8.00 4.06
C ARG A 30 14.13 -8.67 2.87
N SER A 31 13.73 -9.93 3.00
CA SER A 31 12.98 -10.66 1.96
C SER A 31 11.62 -10.02 1.63
N LEU A 32 11.04 -9.28 2.58
CA LEU A 32 9.74 -8.61 2.45
C LEU A 32 9.84 -7.13 2.04
N SER A 33 11.05 -6.62 1.80
CA SER A 33 11.29 -5.22 1.44
C SER A 33 10.54 -4.77 0.17
N GLY A 34 10.50 -5.62 -0.86
CA GLY A 34 9.75 -5.36 -2.10
C GLY A 34 8.25 -5.17 -1.86
N PRO A 35 7.54 -6.15 -1.26
CA PRO A 35 6.15 -5.99 -0.85
C PRO A 35 5.89 -4.76 0.03
N PHE A 36 6.78 -4.49 0.99
CA PHE A 36 6.68 -3.31 1.86
C PHE A 36 6.78 -1.99 1.08
N LEU A 37 7.67 -1.90 0.08
CA LEU A 37 7.79 -0.75 -0.81
C LEU A 37 6.48 -0.50 -1.58
N HIS A 38 5.90 -1.55 -2.16
CA HIS A 38 4.62 -1.44 -2.89
C HIS A 38 3.49 -0.96 -1.99
N ILE A 39 3.38 -1.52 -0.79
CA ILE A 39 2.37 -1.11 0.20
C ILE A 39 2.53 0.38 0.55
N THR A 40 3.75 0.82 0.81
CA THR A 40 4.04 2.22 1.15
C THR A 40 3.64 3.15 0.00
N GLY A 41 3.96 2.79 -1.24
CA GLY A 41 3.55 3.53 -2.43
C GLY A 41 2.04 3.64 -2.57
N ASP A 42 1.32 2.52 -2.43
CA ASP A 42 -0.15 2.48 -2.52
C ASP A 42 -0.81 3.37 -1.45
N VAL A 43 -0.30 3.37 -0.21
CA VAL A 43 -0.82 4.21 0.88
C VAL A 43 -0.64 5.70 0.57
N ILE A 44 0.54 6.11 0.09
CA ILE A 44 0.82 7.49 -0.30
C ILE A 44 -0.07 7.92 -1.48
N LEU A 45 -0.21 7.07 -2.50
CA LEU A 45 -1.05 7.36 -3.66
C LEU A 45 -2.53 7.52 -3.27
N ALA A 46 -3.05 6.65 -2.41
CA ALA A 46 -4.41 6.78 -1.91
C ALA A 46 -4.62 8.10 -1.15
N TRP A 47 -3.65 8.54 -0.35
CA TRP A 47 -3.71 9.85 0.32
C TRP A 47 -3.74 10.98 -0.71
N MET A 48 -2.81 10.98 -1.67
CA MET A 48 -2.74 12.03 -2.69
C MET A 48 -4.02 12.11 -3.54
N LEU A 49 -4.61 10.96 -3.90
CA LEU A 49 -5.89 10.91 -4.61
C LEU A 49 -7.04 11.45 -3.75
N LEU A 50 -7.10 11.08 -2.47
CA LEU A 50 -8.12 11.58 -1.54
C LEU A 50 -8.01 13.10 -1.36
N TRP A 51 -6.79 13.62 -1.25
CA TRP A 51 -6.55 15.06 -1.17
C TRP A 51 -6.99 15.78 -2.44
N ARG A 52 -6.64 15.25 -3.62
CA ARG A 52 -7.10 15.81 -4.91
C ARG A 52 -8.62 15.78 -5.04
N ALA A 53 -9.27 14.70 -4.62
CA ALA A 53 -10.73 14.60 -4.59
C ALA A 53 -11.35 15.66 -3.68
N HIS A 54 -10.77 15.91 -2.50
CA HIS A 54 -11.23 16.96 -1.58
C HIS A 54 -11.11 18.36 -2.19
N VAL A 55 -9.98 18.67 -2.84
CA VAL A 55 -9.80 19.95 -3.54
C VAL A 55 -10.77 20.07 -4.73
N ALA A 56 -10.94 18.99 -5.52
CA ALA A 56 -11.85 18.95 -6.65
C ALA A 56 -13.31 19.19 -6.23
N GLN A 57 -13.73 18.59 -5.12
CA GLN A 57 -15.07 18.78 -4.55
C GLN A 57 -15.36 20.24 -4.23
N LYS A 58 -14.40 20.97 -3.65
CA LYS A 58 -14.54 22.41 -3.34
C LYS A 58 -14.65 23.30 -4.57
N GLN A 59 -14.04 22.88 -5.68
CA GLN A 59 -14.00 23.67 -6.92
C GLN A 59 -15.14 23.35 -7.88
N LEU A 60 -15.89 22.26 -7.63
CA LEU A 60 -16.93 21.77 -8.54
C LEU A 60 -18.06 22.80 -8.77
N ASP A 61 -18.49 23.49 -7.71
CA ASP A 61 -19.60 24.45 -7.79
C ASP A 61 -19.23 25.70 -8.60
N LYS A 62 -17.96 26.09 -8.54
CA LYS A 62 -17.41 27.26 -9.27
C LYS A 62 -16.89 26.89 -10.66
N ALA A 63 -16.95 25.61 -11.05
CA ALA A 63 -16.32 25.14 -12.27
C ALA A 63 -17.16 25.48 -13.50
N THR A 64 -16.62 26.34 -14.36
CA THR A 64 -17.06 26.55 -15.74
C THR A 64 -15.83 26.43 -16.65
N PRO A 65 -15.94 25.91 -17.89
CA PRO A 65 -17.11 25.32 -18.57
C PRO A 65 -17.35 23.83 -18.18
N LYS A 66 -18.34 23.15 -18.80
CA LYS A 66 -18.72 21.73 -18.53
C LYS A 66 -17.53 20.76 -18.48
N LYS A 67 -16.53 20.95 -19.34
CA LYS A 67 -15.28 20.16 -19.36
C LYS A 67 -14.55 20.19 -18.00
N ARG A 68 -14.54 21.34 -17.31
CA ARG A 68 -13.89 21.50 -16.00
C ARG A 68 -14.67 20.77 -14.90
N LYS A 69 -16.01 20.80 -14.95
CA LYS A 69 -16.86 20.00 -14.05
C LYS A 69 -16.58 18.50 -14.19
N ALA A 70 -16.54 18.01 -15.43
CA ALA A 70 -16.24 16.60 -15.71
C ALA A 70 -14.84 16.20 -15.21
N PHE A 71 -13.84 17.06 -15.35
CA PHE A 71 -12.50 16.82 -14.79
C PHE A 71 -12.52 16.64 -13.27
N TYR A 72 -13.19 17.53 -12.52
CA TYR A 72 -13.27 17.43 -11.06
C TYR A 72 -14.06 16.20 -10.60
N GLN A 73 -15.16 15.87 -11.28
CA GLN A 73 -15.87 14.60 -11.04
C GLN A 73 -14.95 13.40 -11.26
N GLY A 74 -14.16 13.40 -12.34
CA GLY A 74 -13.18 12.35 -12.62
C GLY A 74 -12.12 12.20 -11.52
N GLN A 75 -11.68 13.29 -10.89
CA GLN A 75 -10.77 13.22 -9.73
C GLN A 75 -11.40 12.49 -8.54
N MET A 76 -12.67 12.77 -8.26
CA MET A 76 -13.39 12.12 -7.17
C MET A 76 -13.59 10.63 -7.43
N GLU A 77 -14.03 10.27 -8.64
CA GLU A 77 -14.23 8.87 -9.02
C GLU A 77 -12.91 8.10 -9.09
N SER A 78 -11.80 8.74 -9.48
CA SER A 78 -10.47 8.12 -9.46
C SER A 78 -10.04 7.75 -8.03
N ALA A 79 -10.26 8.66 -7.07
CA ALA A 79 -9.98 8.38 -5.67
C ALA A 79 -10.87 7.27 -5.11
N ARG A 80 -12.17 7.29 -5.45
CA ARG A 80 -13.11 6.22 -5.08
C ARG A 80 -12.64 4.87 -5.62
N PHE A 81 -12.37 4.79 -6.92
CA PHE A 81 -11.91 3.56 -7.57
C PHE A 81 -10.66 3.01 -6.88
N PHE A 82 -9.64 3.84 -6.64
CA PHE A 82 -8.40 3.41 -6.02
C PHE A 82 -8.64 2.86 -4.61
N ILE A 83 -9.35 3.61 -3.76
CA ILE A 83 -9.60 3.20 -2.37
C ILE A 83 -10.46 1.94 -2.28
N GLU A 84 -11.39 1.74 -3.22
CA GLU A 84 -12.31 0.61 -3.20
C GLU A 84 -11.80 -0.65 -3.88
N ASN A 85 -10.95 -0.53 -4.90
CA ASN A 85 -10.46 -1.66 -5.69
C ASN A 85 -9.00 -2.00 -5.39
N ILE A 86 -8.13 -0.99 -5.29
CA ILE A 86 -6.71 -1.21 -5.01
C ILE A 86 -6.46 -1.33 -3.51
N GLY A 87 -7.14 -0.52 -2.70
CA GLY A 87 -7.03 -0.54 -1.25
C GLY A 87 -7.14 -1.95 -0.61
N PRO A 88 -8.15 -2.78 -0.96
CA PRO A 88 -8.24 -4.15 -0.46
C PRO A 88 -7.06 -5.05 -0.84
N ILE A 89 -6.52 -4.89 -2.06
CA ILE A 89 -5.35 -5.65 -2.52
C ILE A 89 -4.13 -5.27 -1.68
N THR A 90 -3.91 -3.97 -1.47
CA THR A 90 -2.83 -3.47 -0.62
C THR A 90 -2.97 -4.01 0.81
N MET A 91 -4.18 -4.01 1.36
CA MET A 91 -4.47 -4.56 2.69
C MET A 91 -4.21 -6.07 2.78
N GLY A 92 -4.48 -6.85 1.73
CA GLY A 92 -4.12 -8.27 1.68
C GLY A 92 -2.60 -8.51 1.61
N ARG A 93 -1.86 -7.64 0.91
CA ARG A 93 -0.38 -7.67 0.94
C ARG A 93 0.16 -7.36 2.34
N MET A 94 -0.46 -6.44 3.07
CA MET A 94 -0.12 -6.17 4.47
C MET A 94 -0.30 -7.41 5.34
N ASP A 95 -1.43 -8.11 5.20
CA ASP A 95 -1.70 -9.36 5.93
C ASP A 95 -0.63 -10.42 5.60
N SER A 96 -0.21 -10.53 4.33
CA SER A 96 0.86 -11.45 3.91
C SER A 96 2.23 -11.16 4.55
N ILE A 97 2.55 -9.89 4.82
CA ILE A 97 3.78 -9.52 5.54
C ILE A 97 3.67 -9.90 7.02
N MET A 98 2.52 -9.61 7.63
CA MET A 98 2.27 -9.89 9.05
C MET A 98 2.32 -11.40 9.36
N ASP A 99 1.79 -12.22 8.47
CA ASP A 99 1.71 -13.69 8.63
C ASP A 99 2.85 -14.44 7.92
N SER A 100 3.88 -13.72 7.47
CA SER A 100 5.01 -14.31 6.74
C SER A 100 5.73 -15.37 7.57
N GLY A 101 6.04 -16.52 6.94
CA GLY A 101 6.87 -17.58 7.53
C GLY A 101 8.37 -17.37 7.32
N ASP A 102 9.18 -18.34 7.74
CA ASP A 102 10.64 -18.35 7.55
C ASP A 102 11.10 -19.31 6.45
N ALA A 103 10.16 -19.83 5.64
CA ALA A 103 10.44 -20.80 4.59
C ALA A 103 11.56 -20.33 3.64
N VAL A 104 11.55 -19.06 3.25
CA VAL A 104 12.60 -18.47 2.37
C VAL A 104 14.01 -18.61 2.94
N LEU A 105 14.16 -18.69 4.26
CA LEU A 105 15.45 -18.87 4.94
C LEU A 105 15.82 -20.35 5.10
N LYS A 106 14.85 -21.25 5.01
CA LYS A 106 15.02 -22.69 5.26
C LYS A 106 15.18 -23.55 4.00
N ILE A 107 14.85 -23.01 2.82
CA ILE A 107 15.00 -23.75 1.57
C ILE A 107 16.50 -24.01 1.32
N SER A 108 16.89 -25.27 1.22
CA SER A 108 18.25 -25.67 0.87
C SER A 108 18.65 -25.17 -0.52
N THR A 109 19.90 -24.78 -0.70
CA THR A 109 20.45 -24.42 -2.02
C THR A 109 20.27 -25.54 -3.04
N ASP A 110 20.42 -26.79 -2.62
CA ASP A 110 20.27 -27.97 -3.49
C ASP A 110 18.82 -28.13 -3.98
N ALA A 111 17.85 -27.63 -3.22
CA ALA A 111 16.43 -27.69 -3.59
C ALA A 111 16.09 -26.76 -4.77
N PHE A 112 16.97 -25.81 -5.12
CA PHE A 112 16.78 -24.94 -6.29
C PHE A 112 17.22 -25.61 -7.61
N GLY A 113 17.77 -26.82 -7.57
CA GLY A 113 18.12 -27.60 -8.77
C GLY A 113 19.26 -27.01 -9.62
N GLY A 114 20.03 -26.07 -9.05
CA GLY A 114 21.24 -25.54 -9.66
C GLY A 114 22.36 -26.57 -9.64
N ARG A 115 23.02 -26.76 -10.78
CA ARG A 115 24.27 -27.53 -10.89
C ARG A 115 25.45 -26.74 -10.34
#